data_AF-A0A3C0EE17-F1
#
_entry.id   AF-A0A3C0EE17-F1
#
_cell.length_a   1.000
_cell.length_b   1.000
_cell.length_c   1.000
_cell.angle_alpha   90.00
_cell.angle_beta   90.00
_cell.angle_gamma   90.00
#
_symmetry.space_group_name_H-M   'P 1'
#
loop_
_entity.id
_entity.type
_entity.pdbx_description
1 polymer ?
#
loop_
_entity_poly.entity_id
_entity_poly.type
_entity_poly.pdbx_seq_one_letter_code
_entity_poly.pdbx_strand_id
1 'polypeptide(L)' 'MLRQQEDVLAASIACHSAIRAGKSLSDAEMRSLLEQLEATTNPHTCPHGRPTMLHFSSFHMEREFGRR' A
#
# COMPACT_ATOMS: atom_id res chain seq x y z
N MET A 1 8.54 24.40 -10.58
CA MET A 1 7.07 24.60 -10.44
C MET A 1 6.29 23.57 -11.24
N LEU A 2 6.46 23.45 -12.57
CA LEU A 2 5.74 22.47 -13.40
C LEU A 2 5.83 21.03 -12.88
N ARG A 3 7.05 20.51 -12.64
CA ARG A 3 7.26 19.16 -12.10
C ARG A 3 6.52 18.88 -10.79
N GLN A 4 6.48 19.87 -9.90
CA GLN A 4 5.79 19.73 -8.61
C GLN A 4 4.26 19.68 -8.78
N GLN A 5 3.72 20.37 -9.78
CA GLN A 5 2.29 20.30 -10.11
C GLN A 5 1.93 18.95 -10.76
N GLU A 6 2.82 18.43 -11.62
CA GLU A 6 2.69 17.10 -12.22
C GLU A 6 2.67 16.00 -11.15
N ASP A 7 3.59 16.06 -10.17
CA ASP A 7 3.65 15.09 -9.07
C ASP A 7 2.36 15.09 -8.23
N VAL A 8 1.79 16.27 -7.93
CA VAL A 8 0.53 16.39 -7.18
C VAL A 8 -0.64 15.81 -7.97
N LEU A 9 -0.69 16.06 -9.28
CA LEU A 9 -1.73 15.52 -10.15
C LEU A 9 -1.61 13.99 -10.27
N ALA A 10 -0.39 13.48 -10.46
CA ALA A 10 -0.11 12.06 -10.53
C ALA A 10 -0.48 11.34 -9.23
N ALA A 11 -0.14 11.91 -8.07
CA ALA A 11 -0.52 11.39 -6.75
C ALA A 11 -2.06 11.29 -6.62
N SER A 12 -2.77 12.33 -7.05
CA SER A 12 -4.24 12.37 -7.03
C SER A 12 -4.84 11.29 -7.93
N ILE A 13 -4.36 11.16 -9.18
CA ILE A 13 -4.82 10.12 -10.11
C ILE A 13 -4.55 8.72 -9.55
N ALA A 14 -3.36 8.48 -9.00
CA ALA A 14 -2.99 7.20 -8.42
C ALA A 14 -3.91 6.83 -7.25
N CYS A 15 -4.17 7.75 -6.32
CA CYS A 15 -5.08 7.52 -5.20
C CYS A 15 -6.53 7.29 -5.65
N HIS A 16 -6.97 8.00 -6.69
CA HIS A 16 -8.34 7.87 -7.16
C HIS A 16 -8.59 6.64 -8.04
N SER A 17 -7.56 6.07 -8.65
CA SER A 17 -7.62 4.84 -9.47
C SER A 17 -7.28 3.57 -8.69
N ALA A 18 -6.70 3.71 -7.49
CA ALA A 18 -6.31 2.59 -6.65
C ALA A 18 -7.49 1.68 -6.24
N ILE A 19 -7.13 0.43 -5.90
CA ILE A 19 -8.00 -0.50 -5.19
C ILE A 19 -8.39 0.12 -3.85
N ARG A 20 -9.68 0.05 -3.49
CA ARG A 20 -10.25 0.65 -2.28
C ARG A 20 -10.87 -0.39 -1.37
N ALA A 21 -11.10 0.02 -0.12
CA ALA A 21 -11.81 -0.78 0.87
C ALA A 21 -13.15 -1.29 0.31
N GLY A 22 -13.45 -2.57 0.57
CA GLY A 22 -14.66 -3.24 0.10
C GLY A 22 -14.56 -3.85 -1.29
N LYS A 23 -13.52 -3.56 -2.09
CA LYS A 23 -13.30 -4.26 -3.36
C LYS A 23 -12.83 -5.70 -3.09
N SER A 24 -13.62 -6.67 -3.53
CA SER A 24 -13.21 -8.08 -3.53
C SER A 24 -12.15 -8.31 -4.59
N LEU A 25 -11.14 -9.11 -4.26
CA LEU A 25 -10.07 -9.52 -5.16
C LEU A 25 -9.98 -11.04 -5.17
N SER A 26 -9.68 -11.60 -6.33
CA SER A 26 -9.21 -12.98 -6.45
C SER A 26 -7.77 -13.10 -5.94
N ASP A 27 -7.37 -14.31 -5.56
CA ASP A 27 -5.98 -14.55 -5.13
C ASP A 27 -4.95 -14.19 -6.21
N ALA A 28 -5.31 -14.33 -7.49
CA ALA A 28 -4.45 -13.94 -8.60
C ALA A 28 -4.24 -12.42 -8.65
N GLU A 29 -5.31 -11.63 -8.47
CA GLU A 29 -5.20 -10.16 -8.39
C GLU A 29 -4.41 -9.71 -7.17
N MET A 30 -4.59 -10.38 -6.03
CA MET A 30 -3.81 -10.08 -4.81
C MET A 30 -2.31 -10.34 -5.03
N ARG A 31 -1.93 -11.47 -5.63
CA ARG A 31 -0.51 -11.76 -5.94
C ARG A 31 0.07 -10.74 -6.91
N SER A 32 -0.66 -10.44 -7.98
CA SER A 32 -0.22 -9.44 -8.97
C SER A 32 -0.03 -8.05 -8.34
N LEU A 33 -0.89 -7.66 -7.39
CA LEU A 33 -0.74 -6.40 -6.66
C LEU A 33 0.57 -6.36 -5.85
N LEU A 34 0.94 -7.46 -5.20
CA LEU A 34 2.19 -7.56 -4.44
C LEU A 34 3.41 -7.52 -5.35
N GLU A 35 3.40 -8.24 -6.47
CA GLU A 35 4.47 -8.22 -7.48
C GLU A 35 4.67 -6.81 -8.06
N GLN A 36 3.57 -6.11 -8.37
CA GLN A 36 3.62 -4.72 -8.83
C GLN A 36 4.19 -3.79 -7.78
N LEU A 37 3.82 -3.96 -6.50
CA LEU A 37 4.35 -3.17 -5.40
C LEU A 37 5.87 -3.35 -5.27
N GLU A 38 6.35 -4.59 -5.29
CA GLU A 38 7.78 -4.94 -5.21
C GLU A 38 8.60 -4.37 -6.38
N ALA A 39 7.99 -4.27 -7.57
CA ALA A 39 8.64 -3.68 -8.74
C ALA A 39 8.76 -2.14 -8.69
N THR A 40 8.09 -1.47 -7.75
CA THR A 40 8.16 -0.01 -7.63
C THR A 40 9.48 0.46 -7.01
N THR A 41 9.94 1.65 -7.40
CA THR A 41 11.17 2.25 -6.84
C THR A 41 11.05 2.61 -5.36
N ASN A 42 9.84 2.90 -4.88
CA ASN A 42 9.59 3.23 -3.48
C ASN A 42 8.35 2.48 -2.95
N PRO A 43 8.51 1.19 -2.59
CA PRO A 43 7.39 0.31 -2.27
C PRO A 43 6.83 0.55 -0.87
N HIS A 44 7.50 1.32 -0.01
CA HIS A 44 7.17 1.43 1.41
C HIS A 44 6.19 2.55 1.75
N THR A 45 6.01 3.51 0.84
CA THR A 45 5.24 4.72 1.10
C THR A 45 4.43 5.11 -0.13
N CYS A 46 3.14 5.41 0.03
CA CYS A 46 2.31 5.92 -1.06
C CYS A 46 2.69 7.36 -1.43
N PRO A 47 2.26 7.89 -2.58
CA PRO A 47 2.57 9.27 -3.00
C PRO A 47 2.12 10.38 -2.02
N HIS A 48 1.23 10.06 -1.09
CA HIS A 48 0.75 10.97 -0.03
C HIS A 48 1.41 10.75 1.34
N GLY A 49 2.38 9.84 1.46
CA GLY A 49 3.13 9.62 2.70
C GLY A 49 2.58 8.53 3.62
N ARG A 50 1.54 7.78 3.24
CA ARG A 50 1.03 6.66 4.05
C ARG A 50 1.91 5.42 3.85
N PRO A 51 2.21 4.63 4.90
CA PRO A 51 2.90 3.36 4.74
C PRO A 51 2.02 2.39 3.94
N THR A 52 2.63 1.62 3.04
CA THR A 52 1.95 0.60 2.22
C THR A 52 1.84 -0.74 2.94
N MET A 53 2.76 -1.03 3.86
CA MET A 53 2.86 -2.29 4.59
C MET A 53 3.19 -2.02 6.06
N LEU A 54 2.69 -2.90 6.93
CA LEU A 54 3.04 -2.94 8.35
C LEU A 54 3.63 -4.31 8.66
N HIS A 55 4.72 -4.33 9.41
CA HIS A 55 5.27 -5.59 9.94
C HIS A 55 4.58 -5.92 11.25
N PHE A 56 3.95 -7.10 11.31
CA PHE A 56 3.30 -7.59 12.51
C PHE A 56 3.91 -8.94 12.88
N SER A 57 4.74 -8.95 13.92
CA SER A 57 5.44 -10.18 14.34
C SER A 57 4.51 -11.13 15.09
N SER A 58 4.89 -12.41 15.16
CA SER A 58 4.19 -13.41 15.97
C SER A 58 4.09 -13.01 17.44
N PHE A 59 5.16 -12.42 18.01
CA PHE A 59 5.16 -11.90 19.37
C PHE A 59 4.15 -10.77 19.57
N HIS A 60 4.09 -9.81 18.62
CA HIS A 60 3.09 -8.76 18.65
C HIS A 60 1.68 -9.34 18.63
N MET A 61 1.43 -10.32 17.76
CA MET A 61 0.15 -10.99 17.66
C MET A 61 -0.23 -11.70 18.97
N GLU A 62 0.66 -12.51 19.55
CA GLU A 62 0.42 -13.20 20.82
C GLU A 62 0.03 -12.22 21.95
N ARG A 63 0.72 -11.08 22.04
CA ARG A 63 0.43 -10.05 23.03
C ARG A 63 -0.94 -9.40 22.85
N GLU A 64 -1.33 -9.05 21.62
CA GLU A 64 -2.66 -8.47 21.35
C GLU A 64 -3.81 -9.43 21.68
N PHE A 65 -3.56 -10.74 21.69
CA PHE A 65 -4.51 -11.76 22.13
C PHE A 65 -4.33 -12.18 23.61
N GLY A 66 -3.49 -11.50 24.39
CA GLY A 66 -3.27 -11.78 25.81
C GLY A 66 -2.60 -13.13 26.09
N ARG A 67 -1.85 -13.67 25.13
CA ARG A 67 -1.20 -14.99 25.24
C ARG A 67 0.21 -14.92 25.84
N ARG A 68 0.81 -13.72 25.91
CA ARG A 68 2.08 -13.39 26.56
C ARG A 68 2.04 -11.97 27.11
#